data_AF-A0A7J3J083-F1
#
_entry.id   AF-A0A7J3J083-F1
#
_cell.length_a   1.000
_cell.length_b   1.000
_cell.length_c   1.000
_cell.angle_alpha   90.00
_cell.angle_beta   90.00
_cell.angle_gamma   90.00
#
_symmetry.space_group_name_H-M   'P 1'
#
loop_
_entity.id
_entity.type
_entity.pdbx_description
1 polymer ?
#
loop_
_entity_poly.entity_id
_entity_poly.type
_entity_poly.pdbx_seq_one_letter_code
_entity_poly.pdbx_strand_id
1 'polypeptide(L)'
;VSSGILRKAITVDESTQVILNGSHRYEVLKLMGCKLIPVVYVNYNSPDIVVECWCGNSKLSKKEILEAGLSGRKLPPKSSRHLIRRGNSLFHISTIEKRVDVPLDLLKSDLELINIREVKTAMYANFDETLTSYARFLKTGIIDVPLILDRATNILLGDYDAFYALDLLSANKVPALRVDIDQLGTKFIHSSKEITKQIIIDAGLRGPKLPPNSFKLNLEPLRVSVPLSDLMEYRDMSKKSMRVFESTIELLYENWPTPLVKLKSLSVSERTVWAKLESYNPFSNSIKDRVGWALISDALERGELKNVLYEATSTNTGIALASIANTLGVKSKLFIPGAVQKTSDVYLDVLGAEVIRLPVGLTVEALEIVDAEAKAHGGSHLNQFENDANFKVHLKYTAREIDEQLKSLGLQPTCIIGGLGTSGHMSAIAFYFKSKYGDDVKIIGVQPAPNEVIPGIRRTETGMKWLHRVRFDEIVDVTQSEAIEGVIKIARNEGLLIGLSAGAVVNAFQKIAKDKGIYVLVFPDSGYKYAEYFEKHFFEKR
;
A
#
# COMPACT_ATOMS: atom_id res chain seq x y z
N VAL A 1 9.11 17.41 48.55
CA VAL A 1 10.31 16.96 47.81
C VAL A 1 10.88 15.67 48.42
N SER A 2 10.98 15.53 49.75
CA SER A 2 11.45 14.30 50.42
C SER A 2 10.72 13.01 50.02
N SER A 3 9.48 13.10 49.53
CA SER A 3 8.71 11.95 49.07
C SER A 3 8.88 11.61 47.58
N GLY A 4 9.73 12.31 46.82
CA GLY A 4 9.91 12.06 45.38
C GLY A 4 8.67 12.32 44.51
N ILE A 5 7.63 12.94 45.06
CA ILE A 5 6.30 13.11 44.44
C ILE A 5 5.86 14.58 44.51
N LEU A 6 5.34 15.10 43.39
CA LEU A 6 4.61 16.36 43.33
C LEU A 6 3.13 16.11 43.67
N ARG A 7 2.69 16.58 44.84
CA ARG A 7 1.32 16.30 45.33
C ARG A 7 0.23 17.14 44.68
N LYS A 8 0.53 18.36 44.25
CA LYS A 8 -0.49 19.31 43.73
C LYS A 8 -0.02 19.96 42.44
N ALA A 9 -0.93 20.11 41.48
CA ALA A 9 -0.73 20.87 40.25
C ALA A 9 -0.59 22.38 40.53
N ILE A 10 0.04 23.10 39.61
CA ILE A 10 0.05 24.58 39.63
C ILE A 10 -1.16 25.12 38.87
N THR A 11 -1.59 26.35 39.16
CA THR A 11 -2.70 26.97 38.44
C THR A 11 -2.16 27.96 37.43
N VAL A 12 -2.61 27.84 36.18
CA VAL A 12 -2.18 28.70 35.07
C VAL A 12 -3.39 29.25 34.32
N ASP A 13 -3.23 30.41 33.70
CA ASP A 13 -4.23 30.93 32.78
C ASP A 13 -4.30 30.07 31.50
N GLU A 14 -5.51 29.72 31.05
CA GLU A 14 -5.72 28.85 29.89
C GLU A 14 -5.25 29.47 28.57
N SER A 15 -5.36 30.80 28.44
CA SER A 15 -5.05 31.51 27.19
C SER A 15 -3.58 31.88 27.04
N THR A 16 -2.93 32.23 28.14
CA THR A 16 -1.57 32.79 28.17
C THR A 16 -0.54 31.87 28.83
N GLN A 17 -0.98 30.82 29.53
CA GLN A 17 -0.16 29.93 30.35
C GLN A 17 0.60 30.63 31.49
N VAL A 18 0.24 31.88 31.82
CA VAL A 18 0.83 32.60 32.96
C VAL A 18 0.48 31.88 34.26
N ILE A 19 1.48 31.67 35.12
CA ILE A 19 1.30 31.00 36.41
C ILE A 19 0.59 31.94 37.38
N LEU A 20 -0.61 31.55 37.81
CA LEU A 20 -1.45 32.29 38.75
C LEU A 20 -1.22 31.86 40.19
N ASN A 21 -0.92 30.59 40.42
CA ASN A 21 -0.54 30.08 41.74
C ASN A 21 0.41 28.89 41.63
N GLY A 22 1.28 28.74 42.63
CA GLY A 22 2.28 27.67 42.66
C GLY A 22 3.61 28.01 41.99
N SER A 23 3.92 29.29 41.78
CA SER A 23 5.22 29.76 41.25
C SER A 23 6.43 29.20 42.02
N HIS A 24 6.34 29.08 43.35
CA HIS A 24 7.39 28.43 44.15
C HIS A 24 7.60 26.95 43.79
N ARG A 25 6.54 26.20 43.49
CA ARG A 25 6.64 24.79 43.03
C ARG A 25 7.25 24.73 41.64
N TYR A 26 6.83 25.63 40.74
CA TYR A 26 7.41 25.73 39.40
C TYR A 26 8.93 25.97 39.46
N GLU A 27 9.39 26.94 40.25
CA GLU A 27 10.82 27.23 40.37
C GLU A 27 11.61 26.06 40.97
N VAL A 28 11.05 25.38 41.99
CA VAL A 28 11.67 24.18 42.56
C VAL A 28 11.77 23.07 41.53
N LEU A 29 10.68 22.79 40.78
CA LEU A 29 10.68 21.76 39.75
C LEU A 29 11.69 22.06 38.64
N LYS A 30 11.78 23.33 38.23
CA LYS A 30 12.77 23.81 37.27
C LYS A 30 14.21 23.59 37.76
N LEU A 31 14.51 23.95 39.01
CA LEU A 31 15.83 23.70 39.62
C LEU A 31 16.16 22.21 39.74
N MET A 32 15.13 21.36 39.89
CA MET A 32 15.28 19.91 39.92
C MET A 32 15.43 19.28 38.52
N GLY A 33 15.44 20.08 37.46
CA GLY A 33 15.54 19.61 36.07
C GLY A 33 14.26 18.94 35.56
N CYS A 34 13.11 19.19 36.18
CA CYS A 34 11.83 18.73 35.64
C CYS A 34 11.50 19.50 34.36
N LYS A 35 11.10 18.78 33.33
CA LYS A 35 10.74 19.28 32.00
C LYS A 35 9.23 19.41 31.84
N LEU A 36 8.47 18.65 32.62
CA LEU A 36 7.01 18.66 32.63
C LEU A 36 6.49 19.14 33.99
N ILE A 37 5.28 19.70 34.00
CA ILE A 37 4.59 20.09 35.22
C ILE A 37 3.07 19.90 35.07
N PRO A 38 2.37 19.27 36.01
CA PRO A 38 0.92 19.20 36.02
C PRO A 38 0.33 20.59 36.27
N VAL A 39 -0.58 21.01 35.40
CA VAL A 39 -1.26 22.32 35.47
C VAL A 39 -2.76 22.16 35.56
N VAL A 40 -3.41 23.08 36.28
CA VAL A 40 -4.85 23.32 36.21
C VAL A 40 -5.04 24.60 35.42
N TYR A 41 -5.67 24.48 34.25
CA TYR A 41 -6.05 25.60 33.41
C TYR A 41 -7.28 26.30 33.97
N VAL A 42 -7.26 27.64 33.90
CA VAL A 42 -8.33 28.48 34.38
C VAL A 42 -8.50 29.65 33.41
N ASN A 43 -9.73 29.96 33.04
CA ASN A 43 -10.04 31.23 32.38
C ASN A 43 -9.84 32.38 33.37
N TYR A 44 -8.67 33.00 33.38
CA TYR A 44 -8.35 34.02 34.38
C TYR A 44 -9.23 35.27 34.25
N ASN A 45 -9.72 35.54 33.04
CA ASN A 45 -10.60 36.66 32.73
C ASN A 45 -12.05 36.42 33.19
N SER A 46 -12.41 35.22 33.64
CA SER A 46 -13.73 34.94 34.19
C SER A 46 -14.11 35.94 35.31
N PRO A 47 -15.35 36.47 35.32
CA PRO A 47 -15.82 37.38 36.37
C PRO A 47 -15.83 36.73 37.76
N ASP A 48 -15.79 35.41 37.83
CA ASP A 48 -15.72 34.66 39.09
C ASP A 48 -14.34 34.70 39.74
N ILE A 49 -13.33 35.17 39.00
CA ILE A 49 -11.98 35.33 39.55
C ILE A 49 -11.78 36.77 39.97
N VAL A 50 -11.38 36.96 41.22
CA VAL A 50 -11.13 38.28 41.83
C VAL A 50 -9.65 38.38 42.19
N VAL A 51 -9.07 39.54 41.95
CA VAL A 51 -7.69 39.86 42.34
C VAL A 51 -7.74 40.89 43.45
N GLU A 52 -7.07 40.58 44.55
CA GLU A 52 -6.81 41.51 45.63
C GLU A 52 -5.30 41.76 45.75
N CYS A 53 -4.90 42.92 46.27
CA CYS A 53 -3.51 43.20 46.60
C CYS A 53 -3.24 42.85 48.07
N TRP A 54 -2.05 42.34 48.34
CA TRP A 54 -1.63 42.05 49.71
C TRP A 54 -1.19 43.36 50.41
N CYS A 55 -1.65 43.56 51.65
CA CYS A 55 -1.23 44.63 52.58
C CYS A 55 -0.98 46.02 51.94
N GLY A 56 -2.04 46.75 51.59
CA GLY A 56 -1.99 48.22 51.44
C GLY A 56 -1.27 48.80 50.21
N ASN A 57 -0.76 47.98 49.30
CA ASN A 57 -0.12 48.45 48.06
C ASN A 57 -1.11 48.59 46.88
N SER A 58 -0.73 49.45 45.93
CA SER A 58 -1.45 49.86 44.69
C SER A 58 -2.31 48.76 44.05
N LYS A 59 -3.53 49.11 43.62
CA LYS A 59 -4.45 48.21 42.89
C LYS A 59 -3.77 47.60 41.65
N LEU A 60 -3.46 46.30 41.69
CA LEU A 60 -3.08 45.48 40.55
C LEU A 60 -4.31 44.91 39.87
N SER A 61 -4.43 45.11 38.56
CA SER A 61 -5.43 44.50 37.71
C SER A 61 -4.99 43.12 37.20
N LYS A 62 -5.95 42.29 36.77
CA LYS A 62 -5.67 41.02 36.09
C LYS A 62 -4.77 41.22 34.87
N LYS A 63 -5.02 42.29 34.09
CA LYS A 63 -4.27 42.63 32.89
C LYS A 63 -2.79 42.88 33.21
N GLU A 64 -2.50 43.71 34.21
CA GLU A 64 -1.12 44.00 34.62
C GLU A 64 -0.39 42.75 35.13
N ILE A 65 -1.10 41.80 35.75
CA ILE A 65 -0.54 40.51 36.17
C ILE A 65 -0.21 39.63 34.97
N LEU A 66 -1.13 39.51 34.00
CA LEU A 66 -0.88 38.75 32.77
C LEU A 66 0.29 39.36 31.98
N GLU A 67 0.32 40.69 31.82
CA GLU A 67 1.40 41.41 31.16
C GLU A 67 2.74 41.22 31.87
N ALA A 68 2.75 41.24 33.22
CA ALA A 68 3.96 40.93 33.99
C ALA A 68 4.45 39.50 33.72
N GLY A 69 3.55 38.52 33.73
CA GLY A 69 3.87 37.12 33.44
C GLY A 69 4.42 36.92 32.02
N LEU A 70 3.75 37.48 31.02
CA LEU A 70 4.13 37.38 29.60
C LEU A 70 5.46 38.07 29.29
N SER A 71 5.75 39.20 29.97
CA SER A 71 7.02 39.91 29.83
C SER A 71 8.17 39.31 30.63
N GLY A 72 7.91 38.27 31.44
CA GLY A 72 8.90 37.69 32.36
C GLY A 72 9.22 38.56 33.59
N ARG A 73 8.50 39.67 33.80
CA ARG A 73 8.66 40.57 34.95
C ARG A 73 8.13 39.90 36.22
N LYS A 74 9.01 39.58 37.17
CA LYS A 74 8.61 38.99 38.46
C LYS A 74 8.07 40.06 39.41
N LEU A 75 6.79 39.96 39.75
CA LEU A 75 6.19 40.76 40.83
C LEU A 75 6.76 40.33 42.20
N PRO A 76 6.92 41.24 43.17
CA PRO A 76 7.36 40.89 44.52
C PRO A 76 6.49 39.79 45.18
N PRO A 77 7.05 38.96 46.08
CA PRO A 77 6.25 37.99 46.83
C PRO A 77 5.09 38.66 47.56
N LYS A 78 3.92 38.03 47.53
CA LYS A 78 2.69 38.60 48.11
C LYS A 78 2.35 39.97 47.52
N SER A 79 2.43 40.14 46.20
CA SER A 79 1.88 41.33 45.52
C SER A 79 0.40 41.18 45.22
N SER A 80 -0.01 40.02 44.72
CA SER A 80 -1.39 39.70 44.36
C SER A 80 -1.91 38.49 45.15
N ARG A 81 -3.23 38.48 45.35
CA ARG A 81 -4.00 37.36 45.89
C ARG A 81 -5.12 37.05 44.90
N HIS A 82 -5.14 35.81 44.42
CA HIS A 82 -6.09 35.35 43.41
C HIS A 82 -7.19 34.57 44.12
N LEU A 83 -8.44 34.98 43.95
CA LEU A 83 -9.61 34.43 44.60
C LEU A 83 -10.62 33.93 43.57
N ILE A 84 -11.36 32.88 43.90
CA ILE A 84 -12.50 32.36 43.15
C ILE A 84 -13.76 32.60 43.98
N ARG A 85 -14.77 33.19 43.35
CA ARG A 85 -16.11 33.37 43.90
C ARG A 85 -16.91 32.07 43.76
N ARG A 86 -17.51 31.62 44.86
CA ARG A 86 -18.49 30.52 44.88
C ARG A 86 -19.66 30.94 45.75
N GLY A 87 -20.79 31.27 45.12
CA GLY A 87 -21.90 31.94 45.80
C GLY A 87 -21.45 33.30 46.35
N ASN A 88 -21.74 33.56 47.63
CA ASN A 88 -21.37 34.81 48.30
C ASN A 88 -19.97 34.79 48.95
N SER A 89 -19.22 33.70 48.79
CA SER A 89 -17.93 33.50 49.46
C SER A 89 -16.77 33.56 48.46
N LEU A 90 -15.65 34.14 48.89
CA LEU A 90 -14.39 34.16 48.14
C LEU A 90 -13.41 33.15 48.74
N PHE A 91 -12.89 32.27 47.89
CA PHE A 91 -11.90 31.26 48.27
C PHE A 91 -10.59 31.52 47.54
N HIS A 92 -9.46 31.19 48.15
CA HIS A 92 -8.18 31.29 47.44
C HIS A 92 -8.15 30.37 46.22
N ILE A 93 -7.51 30.81 45.13
CA ILE A 93 -7.41 30.02 43.89
C ILE A 93 -6.75 28.66 44.11
N SER A 94 -5.95 28.50 45.17
CA SER A 94 -5.37 27.19 45.54
C SER A 94 -6.43 26.11 45.89
N THR A 95 -7.69 26.48 46.12
CA THR A 95 -8.78 25.53 46.41
C THR A 95 -9.21 24.71 45.19
N ILE A 96 -8.85 25.14 43.98
CA ILE A 96 -9.07 24.38 42.74
C ILE A 96 -7.83 23.59 42.30
N GLU A 97 -6.71 23.70 43.01
CA GLU A 97 -5.53 22.90 42.71
C GLU A 97 -5.83 21.43 42.98
N LYS A 98 -5.87 20.65 41.90
CA LYS A 98 -6.05 19.21 42.00
C LYS A 98 -4.83 18.58 42.67
N ARG A 99 -5.10 17.62 43.54
CA ARG A 99 -4.09 16.68 44.01
C ARG A 99 -3.76 15.74 42.85
N VAL A 100 -2.49 15.63 42.49
CA VAL A 100 -2.04 14.89 41.29
C VAL A 100 -1.07 13.75 41.61
N ASP A 101 -0.37 13.82 42.75
CA ASP A 101 0.57 12.79 43.23
C ASP A 101 1.50 12.20 42.14
N VAL A 102 2.10 13.07 41.31
CA VAL A 102 2.96 12.68 40.18
C VAL A 102 4.42 12.49 40.61
N PRO A 103 5.07 11.35 40.31
CA PRO A 103 6.49 11.16 40.61
C PRO A 103 7.40 12.13 39.85
N LEU A 104 8.47 12.58 40.51
CA LEU A 104 9.40 13.55 39.93
C LEU A 104 10.19 12.99 38.74
N ASP A 105 10.40 11.67 38.65
CA ASP A 105 11.07 11.06 37.49
C ASP A 105 10.24 11.21 36.21
N LEU A 106 8.92 10.99 36.27
CA LEU A 106 8.02 11.27 35.15
C LEU A 106 8.09 12.72 34.71
N LEU A 107 8.23 13.66 35.65
CA LEU A 107 8.36 15.08 35.33
C LEU A 107 9.72 15.46 34.74
N LYS A 108 10.74 14.61 34.89
CA LYS A 108 12.07 14.78 34.29
C LYS A 108 12.17 14.14 32.90
N SER A 109 11.25 13.24 32.55
CA SER A 109 11.22 12.57 31.25
C SER A 109 10.97 13.56 30.10
N ASP A 110 11.58 13.26 28.96
CA ASP A 110 11.31 13.94 27.69
C ASP A 110 10.12 13.28 26.97
N LEU A 111 9.28 14.11 26.36
CA LEU A 111 8.32 13.65 25.37
C LEU A 111 9.08 13.34 24.07
N GLU A 112 9.16 12.06 23.72
CA GLU A 112 9.89 11.58 22.55
C GLU A 112 8.91 11.08 21.47
N LEU A 113 9.29 11.22 20.20
CA LEU A 113 8.64 10.51 19.09
C LEU A 113 9.46 9.26 18.76
N ILE A 114 9.01 8.10 19.21
CA ILE A 114 9.72 6.83 19.01
C ILE A 114 9.06 6.00 17.92
N ASN A 115 9.78 5.04 17.33
CA ASN A 115 9.17 4.11 16.38
C ASN A 115 8.13 3.22 17.09
N ILE A 116 6.92 3.11 16.54
CA ILE A 116 5.85 2.32 17.15
C ILE A 116 6.24 0.84 17.34
N ARG A 117 7.11 0.31 16.47
CA ARG A 117 7.60 -1.09 16.51
C ARG A 117 8.53 -1.37 17.68
N GLU A 118 9.06 -0.32 18.33
CA GLU A 118 9.88 -0.47 19.53
C GLU A 118 9.04 -0.70 20.80
N VAL A 119 7.73 -0.40 20.75
CA VAL A 119 6.81 -0.54 21.88
C VAL A 119 6.42 -2.00 22.07
N LYS A 120 6.50 -2.48 23.31
CA LYS A 120 6.11 -3.84 23.68
C LYS A 120 4.85 -3.82 24.53
N THR A 121 3.84 -4.59 24.17
CA THR A 121 2.55 -4.58 24.91
C THR A 121 2.45 -5.77 25.84
N ALA A 122 2.19 -5.53 27.13
CA ALA A 122 1.91 -6.59 28.11
C ALA A 122 0.42 -7.00 28.15
N MET A 123 -0.48 -6.20 27.56
CA MET A 123 -1.94 -6.41 27.54
C MET A 123 -2.53 -6.28 26.14
N TYR A 124 -3.70 -6.90 25.94
CA TYR A 124 -4.62 -6.51 24.89
C TYR A 124 -5.40 -5.25 25.28
N ALA A 125 -5.75 -4.41 24.31
CA ALA A 125 -6.75 -3.35 24.53
C ALA A 125 -8.17 -3.89 24.34
N ASN A 126 -9.12 -3.25 24.98
CA ASN A 126 -10.52 -3.39 24.61
C ASN A 126 -10.71 -2.77 23.20
N PHE A 127 -11.40 -3.50 22.32
CA PHE A 127 -11.58 -3.08 20.94
C PHE A 127 -12.45 -1.82 20.80
N ASP A 128 -13.53 -1.70 21.58
CA ASP A 128 -14.41 -0.52 21.55
C ASP A 128 -13.70 0.74 22.05
N GLU A 129 -12.86 0.61 23.08
CA GLU A 129 -11.99 1.70 23.56
C GLU A 129 -10.97 2.09 22.49
N THR A 130 -10.36 1.10 21.82
CA THR A 130 -9.43 1.33 20.70
C THR A 130 -10.09 2.09 19.57
N LEU A 131 -11.30 1.69 19.15
CA LEU A 131 -12.07 2.38 18.10
C LEU A 131 -12.46 3.80 18.52
N THR A 132 -12.77 4.01 19.80
CA THR A 132 -13.08 5.34 20.33
C THR A 132 -11.87 6.26 20.23
N SER A 133 -10.67 5.79 20.61
CA SER A 133 -9.43 6.55 20.47
C SER A 133 -9.05 6.76 19.00
N TYR A 134 -9.21 5.74 18.14
CA TYR A 134 -9.00 5.84 16.69
C TYR A 134 -9.87 6.92 16.05
N ALA A 135 -11.19 6.88 16.27
CA ALA A 135 -12.13 7.83 15.70
C ALA A 135 -11.87 9.26 16.19
N ARG A 136 -11.50 9.39 17.48
CA ARG A 136 -11.13 10.67 18.07
C ARG A 136 -9.87 11.25 17.41
N PHE A 137 -8.80 10.46 17.26
CA PHE A 137 -7.56 10.90 16.61
C PHE A 137 -7.77 11.32 15.15
N LEU A 138 -8.58 10.58 14.38
CA LEU A 138 -8.93 10.98 13.02
C LEU A 138 -9.72 12.29 12.99
N LYS A 139 -10.71 12.43 13.87
CA LYS A 139 -11.58 13.61 13.90
C LYS A 139 -10.82 14.87 14.30
N THR A 140 -9.92 14.78 15.27
CA THR A 140 -9.16 15.94 15.76
C THR A 140 -7.91 16.20 14.94
N GLY A 141 -7.34 15.18 14.30
CA GLY A 141 -6.00 15.23 13.72
C GLY A 141 -4.89 15.39 14.76
N ILE A 142 -5.21 15.21 16.05
CA ILE A 142 -4.30 15.45 17.19
C ILE A 142 -4.28 14.24 18.10
N ILE A 143 -3.07 13.79 18.43
CA ILE A 143 -2.81 12.86 19.50
C ILE A 143 -2.62 13.66 20.78
N ASP A 144 -3.54 13.44 21.71
CA ASP A 144 -3.66 14.20 22.95
C ASP A 144 -3.21 13.42 24.20
N VAL A 145 -2.70 12.21 24.01
CA VAL A 145 -2.23 11.31 25.07
C VAL A 145 -0.87 10.73 24.69
N PRO A 146 0.16 10.87 25.53
CA PRO A 146 1.43 10.19 25.32
C PRO A 146 1.36 8.74 25.80
N LEU A 147 2.04 7.83 25.12
CA LEU A 147 2.24 6.47 25.60
C LEU A 147 3.22 6.46 26.78
N ILE A 148 2.87 5.77 27.85
CA ILE A 148 3.75 5.64 29.01
C ILE A 148 4.51 4.33 28.90
N LEU A 149 5.83 4.40 28.80
CA LEU A 149 6.69 3.24 28.57
C LEU A 149 7.66 3.04 29.72
N ASP A 150 7.90 1.79 30.09
CA ASP A 150 9.02 1.46 30.96
C ASP A 150 10.35 1.78 30.26
N ARG A 151 11.20 2.54 30.94
CA ARG A 151 12.45 3.08 30.40
C ARG A 151 13.44 1.99 29.99
N ALA A 152 13.50 0.89 30.74
CA ALA A 152 14.45 -0.19 30.51
C ALA A 152 13.99 -1.15 29.40
N THR A 153 12.68 -1.38 29.27
CA THR A 153 12.15 -2.49 28.46
C THR A 153 11.32 -2.06 27.24
N ASN A 154 10.90 -0.79 27.16
CA ASN A 154 9.90 -0.24 26.24
C ASN A 154 8.50 -0.87 26.38
N ILE A 155 8.21 -1.45 27.53
CA ILE A 155 6.90 -2.05 27.77
C ILE A 155 5.89 -0.95 28.03
N LEU A 156 4.76 -1.01 27.32
CA LEU A 156 3.64 -0.12 27.47
C LEU A 156 3.01 -0.32 28.85
N LEU A 157 2.92 0.76 29.62
CA LEU A 157 2.41 0.76 30.99
C LEU A 157 1.02 1.39 31.10
N GLY A 158 0.58 2.15 30.09
CA GLY A 158 -0.71 2.83 30.07
C GLY A 158 -1.19 3.12 28.64
N ASP A 159 -2.45 3.52 28.51
CA ASP A 159 -3.05 4.00 27.25
C ASP A 159 -2.92 3.00 26.08
N TYR A 160 -3.22 1.73 26.37
CA TYR A 160 -3.19 0.64 25.41
C TYR A 160 -4.11 0.89 24.21
N ASP A 161 -5.31 1.41 24.45
CA ASP A 161 -6.26 1.80 23.41
C ASP A 161 -5.67 2.85 22.46
N ALA A 162 -4.93 3.83 22.97
CA ALA A 162 -4.24 4.82 22.15
C ALA A 162 -3.12 4.20 21.30
N PHE A 163 -2.33 3.27 21.86
CA PHE A 163 -1.30 2.55 21.12
C PHE A 163 -1.91 1.75 19.96
N TYR A 164 -2.90 0.90 20.24
CA TYR A 164 -3.52 0.08 19.19
C TYR A 164 -4.28 0.93 18.17
N ALA A 165 -4.85 2.07 18.58
CA ALA A 165 -5.45 3.02 17.64
C ALA A 165 -4.40 3.62 16.69
N LEU A 166 -3.22 3.99 17.19
CA LEU A 166 -2.12 4.51 16.38
C LEU A 166 -1.55 3.44 15.45
N ASP A 167 -1.46 2.19 15.91
CA ASP A 167 -1.07 1.04 15.07
C ASP A 167 -2.07 0.81 13.93
N LEU A 168 -3.38 0.84 14.21
CA LEU A 168 -4.44 0.78 13.19
C LEU A 168 -4.39 1.96 12.20
N LEU A 169 -3.95 3.14 12.65
CA LEU A 169 -3.71 4.29 11.78
C LEU A 169 -2.43 4.17 10.94
N SER A 170 -1.68 3.07 11.09
CA SER A 170 -0.36 2.88 10.49
C SER A 170 0.61 4.02 10.84
N ALA A 171 0.51 4.57 12.05
CA ALA A 171 1.49 5.52 12.55
C ALA A 171 2.86 4.83 12.64
N ASN A 172 3.90 5.46 12.11
CA ASN A 172 5.27 4.94 12.22
C ASN A 172 5.92 5.38 13.53
N LYS A 173 5.51 6.54 14.06
CA LYS A 173 5.97 7.07 15.33
C LYS A 173 4.84 7.25 16.32
N VAL A 174 5.17 7.29 17.60
CA VAL A 174 4.22 7.58 18.70
C VAL A 174 4.85 8.51 19.72
N PRO A 175 4.08 9.47 20.28
CA PRO A 175 4.55 10.27 21.41
C PRO A 175 4.64 9.40 22.64
N ALA A 176 5.82 9.31 23.25
CA ALA A 176 6.07 8.46 24.40
C ALA A 176 6.83 9.18 25.51
N LEU A 177 6.53 8.79 26.75
CA LEU A 177 7.25 9.17 27.96
C LEU A 177 7.85 7.92 28.59
N ARG A 178 9.17 7.90 28.75
CA ARG A 178 9.90 6.80 29.37
C ARG A 178 10.04 7.02 30.87
N VAL A 179 9.59 6.06 31.65
CA VAL A 179 9.55 6.12 33.11
C VAL A 179 10.14 4.87 33.73
N ASP A 180 10.70 5.02 34.92
CA ASP A 180 11.04 3.87 35.74
C ASP A 180 9.76 3.31 36.38
N ILE A 181 9.33 2.11 35.97
CA ILE A 181 8.16 1.45 36.55
C ILE A 181 8.29 1.29 38.06
N ASP A 182 9.53 1.26 38.59
CA ASP A 182 9.73 1.08 40.01
C ASP A 182 9.29 2.27 40.86
N GLN A 183 9.22 3.44 40.25
CA GLN A 183 8.83 4.70 40.87
C GLN A 183 7.34 4.99 40.73
N LEU A 184 6.59 4.10 40.08
CA LEU A 184 5.16 4.23 39.82
C LEU A 184 4.33 3.31 40.72
N GLY A 185 3.25 3.85 41.28
CA GLY A 185 2.22 3.05 41.93
C GLY A 185 1.29 2.41 40.90
N THR A 186 0.91 1.15 41.10
CA THR A 186 -0.05 0.42 40.26
C THR A 186 -1.31 0.07 41.05
N LYS A 187 -2.49 0.23 40.45
CA LYS A 187 -3.78 -0.17 41.03
C LYS A 187 -4.42 -1.27 40.17
N PHE A 188 -4.77 -2.39 40.79
CA PHE A 188 -5.41 -3.52 40.11
C PHE A 188 -6.93 -3.35 40.06
N ILE A 189 -7.54 -3.81 38.96
CA ILE A 189 -8.96 -3.59 38.70
C ILE A 189 -9.79 -4.86 38.99
N HIS A 190 -9.26 -6.07 38.76
CA HIS A 190 -10.09 -7.29 38.74
C HIS A 190 -9.52 -8.58 39.39
N SER A 191 -8.33 -8.62 40.00
CA SER A 191 -7.80 -9.85 40.63
C SER A 191 -7.45 -9.72 42.12
N SER A 192 -7.76 -10.78 42.89
CA SER A 192 -7.28 -11.02 44.26
C SER A 192 -5.83 -11.51 44.32
N LYS A 193 -5.22 -11.85 43.16
CA LYS A 193 -3.79 -12.10 43.02
C LYS A 193 -3.07 -10.81 42.63
N GLU A 194 -1.98 -10.51 43.34
CA GLU A 194 -1.12 -9.36 43.10
C GLU A 194 -0.34 -9.58 41.79
N ILE A 195 -0.70 -8.84 40.73
CA ILE A 195 0.07 -8.83 39.48
C ILE A 195 1.32 -7.98 39.72
N THR A 196 2.45 -8.61 40.01
CA THR A 196 3.70 -7.89 40.27
C THR A 196 4.18 -7.16 39.01
N LYS A 197 5.02 -6.13 39.19
CA LYS A 197 5.73 -5.47 38.08
C LYS A 197 6.46 -6.47 37.18
N GLN A 198 7.03 -7.51 37.78
CA GLN A 198 7.69 -8.59 37.04
C GLN A 198 6.73 -9.31 36.09
N ILE A 199 5.47 -9.54 36.49
CA ILE A 199 4.45 -10.16 35.61
C ILE A 199 4.13 -9.26 34.42
N ILE A 200 4.05 -7.94 34.62
CA ILE A 200 3.85 -6.97 33.53
C ILE A 200 5.04 -7.02 32.56
N ILE A 201 6.26 -7.03 33.10
CA ILE A 201 7.48 -7.10 32.29
C ILE A 201 7.55 -8.41 31.51
N ASP A 202 7.30 -9.54 32.18
CA ASP A 202 7.34 -10.86 31.55
C ASP A 202 6.27 -11.01 30.47
N ALA A 203 5.05 -10.51 30.70
CA ALA A 203 3.98 -10.50 29.71
C ALA A 203 4.32 -9.61 28.50
N GLY A 204 5.01 -8.50 28.69
CA GLY A 204 5.46 -7.63 27.60
C GLY A 204 6.64 -8.19 26.80
N LEU A 205 7.50 -9.02 27.42
CA LEU A 205 8.70 -9.56 26.76
C LEU A 205 8.52 -10.95 26.16
N ARG A 206 7.84 -11.87 26.86
CA ARG A 206 7.91 -13.32 26.56
C ARG A 206 6.63 -14.13 26.84
N GLY A 207 5.69 -13.59 27.61
CA GLY A 207 4.50 -14.32 28.10
C GLY A 207 3.23 -14.10 27.26
N PRO A 208 2.15 -14.87 27.53
CA PRO A 208 0.84 -14.51 27.02
C PRO A 208 0.44 -13.14 27.56
N LYS A 209 -0.08 -12.26 26.69
CA LYS A 209 -0.54 -10.94 27.11
C LYS A 209 -1.65 -11.08 28.16
N LEU A 210 -1.63 -10.18 29.14
CA LEU A 210 -2.65 -10.09 30.17
C LEU A 210 -4.00 -9.63 29.57
N PRO A 211 -5.14 -10.02 30.17
CA PRO A 211 -6.45 -9.53 29.77
C PRO A 211 -6.55 -7.99 29.81
N PRO A 212 -7.44 -7.37 29.02
CA PRO A 212 -7.71 -5.93 29.12
C PRO A 212 -8.05 -5.52 30.55
N ASN A 213 -7.69 -4.29 30.93
CA ASN A 213 -7.94 -3.73 32.26
C ASN A 213 -7.36 -4.56 33.44
N SER A 214 -6.28 -5.33 33.22
CA SER A 214 -5.62 -6.07 34.31
C SER A 214 -4.98 -5.17 35.38
N PHE A 215 -4.44 -4.02 34.98
CA PHE A 215 -3.89 -3.01 35.89
C PHE A 215 -4.05 -1.60 35.33
N LYS A 216 -3.92 -0.59 36.19
CA LYS A 216 -3.82 0.82 35.81
C LYS A 216 -2.73 1.50 36.62
N LEU A 217 -1.98 2.39 35.98
CA LEU A 217 -1.05 3.27 36.68
C LEU A 217 -1.83 4.22 37.59
N ASN A 218 -1.33 4.43 38.80
CA ASN A 218 -1.84 5.48 39.68
C ASN A 218 -1.24 6.83 39.26
N LEU A 219 -1.60 7.26 38.06
CA LEU A 219 -1.20 8.52 37.45
C LEU A 219 -2.44 9.23 36.92
N GLU A 220 -2.49 10.55 37.13
CA GLU A 220 -3.45 11.39 36.43
C GLU A 220 -3.15 11.38 34.91
N PRO A 221 -4.19 11.43 34.05
CA PRO A 221 -4.00 11.42 32.60
C PRO A 221 -3.11 12.57 32.14
N LEU A 222 -2.00 12.24 31.47
CA LEU A 222 -1.14 13.22 30.84
C LEU A 222 -1.72 13.63 29.49
N ARG A 223 -1.52 14.88 29.12
CA ARG A 223 -1.98 15.44 27.85
C ARG A 223 -0.81 15.97 27.04
N VAL A 224 -0.84 15.69 25.75
CA VAL A 224 0.08 16.24 24.75
C VAL A 224 -0.75 16.85 23.61
N SER A 225 -0.09 17.43 22.61
CA SER A 225 -0.76 17.89 21.39
C SER A 225 0.19 17.67 20.23
N VAL A 226 0.12 16.48 19.63
CA VAL A 226 0.97 16.09 18.50
C VAL A 226 0.09 15.88 17.27
N PRO A 227 0.35 16.57 16.15
CA PRO A 227 -0.37 16.33 14.90
C PRO A 227 -0.23 14.87 14.46
N LEU A 228 -1.34 14.23 14.10
CA LEU A 228 -1.33 12.86 13.58
C LEU A 228 -0.45 12.74 12.33
N SER A 229 -0.41 13.79 11.49
CA SER A 229 0.46 13.87 10.31
C SER A 229 1.94 13.65 10.63
N ASP A 230 2.40 14.11 11.80
CA ASP A 230 3.81 14.05 12.19
C ASP A 230 4.23 12.63 12.62
N LEU A 231 3.24 11.77 12.84
CA LEU A 231 3.41 10.37 13.25
C LEU A 231 3.34 9.40 12.07
N MET A 232 2.80 9.84 10.94
CA MET A 232 2.61 9.01 9.75
C MET A 232 3.86 9.04 8.86
N GLU A 233 4.06 7.98 8.07
CA GLU A 233 5.01 8.07 6.97
C GLU A 233 4.50 9.03 5.90
N TYR A 234 5.41 9.83 5.33
CA TYR A 234 5.10 10.59 4.15
C TYR A 234 4.74 9.61 3.02
N ARG A 235 3.47 9.63 2.61
CA ARG A 235 3.02 8.96 1.40
C ARG A 235 2.92 10.02 0.31
N ASP A 236 3.45 9.71 -0.87
CA ASP A 236 3.18 10.52 -2.04
C ASP A 236 1.68 10.45 -2.34
N MET A 237 0.98 11.56 -2.12
CA MET A 237 -0.46 11.69 -2.35
C MET A 237 -0.79 12.06 -3.81
N SER A 238 0.18 12.00 -4.72
CA SER A 238 -0.08 12.16 -6.15
C SER A 238 -1.10 11.12 -6.64
N LYS A 239 -1.92 11.50 -7.63
CA LYS A 239 -2.93 10.61 -8.24
C LYS A 239 -2.31 9.28 -8.67
N LYS A 240 -1.11 9.31 -9.26
CA LYS A 240 -0.39 8.14 -9.73
C LYS A 240 0.02 7.20 -8.60
N SER A 241 0.62 7.73 -7.53
CA SER A 241 1.00 6.94 -6.34
C SER A 241 -0.23 6.33 -5.66
N MET A 242 -1.34 7.07 -5.62
CA MET A 242 -2.61 6.63 -5.03
C MET A 242 -3.47 5.79 -5.98
N ARG A 243 -3.02 5.54 -7.21
CA ARG A 243 -3.73 4.77 -8.25
C ARG A 243 -5.14 5.31 -8.53
N VAL A 244 -5.26 6.64 -8.63
CA VAL A 244 -6.49 7.35 -9.02
C VAL A 244 -6.43 7.69 -10.50
N PHE A 245 -7.47 7.32 -11.25
CA PHE A 245 -7.60 7.51 -12.69
C PHE A 245 -8.92 8.23 -12.99
N GLU A 246 -8.93 9.20 -13.91
CA GLU A 246 -10.11 10.00 -14.28
C GLU A 246 -10.98 9.36 -15.36
N SER A 247 -10.50 8.29 -16.01
CA SER A 247 -11.27 7.51 -16.97
C SER A 247 -10.87 6.04 -16.99
N THR A 248 -11.72 5.20 -17.58
CA THR A 248 -11.43 3.77 -17.79
C THR A 248 -10.25 3.56 -18.74
N ILE A 249 -10.05 4.43 -19.73
CA ILE A 249 -8.89 4.34 -20.64
C ILE A 249 -7.61 4.80 -19.93
N GLU A 250 -7.67 5.79 -19.05
CA GLU A 250 -6.52 6.17 -18.21
C GLU A 250 -6.07 5.02 -17.29
N LEU A 251 -7.02 4.25 -16.73
CA LEU A 251 -6.73 3.02 -15.97
C LEU A 251 -5.87 2.01 -16.76
N LEU A 252 -5.88 2.04 -18.09
CA LEU A 252 -5.00 1.22 -18.90
C LEU A 252 -3.58 1.79 -18.97
N TYR A 253 -3.41 2.97 -19.57
CA TYR A 253 -2.08 3.46 -19.97
C TYR A 253 -1.31 4.17 -18.84
N GLU A 254 -1.98 4.82 -17.87
CA GLU A 254 -1.32 5.44 -16.71
C GLU A 254 -1.00 4.43 -15.60
N ASN A 255 -1.66 3.27 -15.62
CA ASN A 255 -1.40 2.17 -14.70
C ASN A 255 -0.19 1.32 -15.09
N TRP A 256 0.47 1.63 -16.21
CA TRP A 256 1.75 1.04 -16.57
C TRP A 256 2.91 1.69 -15.79
N PRO A 257 3.96 0.93 -15.45
CA PRO A 257 4.28 -0.43 -15.91
C PRO A 257 3.47 -1.54 -15.23
N THR A 258 3.19 -2.64 -15.95
CA THR A 258 2.66 -3.87 -15.31
C THR A 258 3.72 -4.46 -14.36
N PRO A 259 3.34 -5.21 -13.29
CA PRO A 259 4.31 -5.68 -12.30
C PRO A 259 5.39 -6.60 -12.87
N LEU A 260 6.61 -6.44 -12.36
CA LEU A 260 7.72 -7.37 -12.52
C LEU A 260 8.00 -8.01 -11.14
N VAL A 261 7.74 -9.31 -11.00
CA VAL A 261 7.81 -10.02 -9.71
C VAL A 261 8.93 -11.06 -9.71
N LYS A 262 9.72 -11.13 -8.63
CA LYS A 262 10.73 -12.19 -8.47
C LYS A 262 10.03 -13.50 -8.10
N LEU A 263 10.25 -14.55 -8.90
CA LEU A 263 9.77 -15.91 -8.61
C LEU A 263 10.76 -16.61 -7.67
N LYS A 264 10.38 -16.79 -6.41
CA LYS A 264 11.26 -17.37 -5.38
C LYS A 264 11.54 -18.85 -5.66
N SER A 265 10.55 -19.60 -6.09
CA SER A 265 10.62 -21.04 -6.40
C SER A 265 11.53 -21.39 -7.58
N LEU A 266 11.77 -20.43 -8.48
CA LEU A 266 12.67 -20.60 -9.62
C LEU A 266 14.04 -19.93 -9.41
N SER A 267 14.17 -19.07 -8.41
CA SER A 267 15.44 -18.40 -8.09
C SER A 267 16.31 -19.28 -7.19
N VAL A 268 17.61 -19.34 -7.49
CA VAL A 268 18.64 -19.98 -6.65
C VAL A 268 19.78 -18.99 -6.39
N SER A 269 20.84 -19.39 -5.67
CA SER A 269 21.91 -18.49 -5.21
C SER A 269 22.38 -17.48 -6.29
N GLU A 270 22.78 -17.97 -7.46
CA GLU A 270 23.34 -17.14 -8.54
C GLU A 270 22.37 -16.91 -9.71
N ARG A 271 21.13 -17.41 -9.62
CA ARG A 271 20.08 -17.23 -10.63
C ARG A 271 18.89 -16.51 -10.04
N THR A 272 18.52 -15.39 -10.64
CA THR A 272 17.27 -14.69 -10.31
C THR A 272 16.30 -14.76 -11.48
N VAL A 273 15.04 -15.07 -11.17
CA VAL A 273 13.99 -15.23 -12.18
C VAL A 273 12.88 -14.24 -11.86
N TRP A 274 12.49 -13.46 -12.85
CA TRP A 274 11.46 -12.45 -12.77
C TRP A 274 10.33 -12.77 -13.74
N ALA A 275 9.09 -12.56 -13.33
CA ALA A 275 7.91 -12.67 -14.18
C ALA A 275 7.32 -11.30 -14.45
N LYS A 276 7.15 -10.96 -15.73
CA LYS A 276 6.44 -9.76 -16.19
C LYS A 276 4.96 -10.09 -16.33
N LEU A 277 4.13 -9.58 -15.42
CA LEU A 277 2.73 -9.98 -15.24
C LEU A 277 1.78 -9.12 -16.09
N GLU A 278 1.55 -9.51 -17.34
CA GLU A 278 0.66 -8.78 -18.25
C GLU A 278 -0.83 -9.01 -17.97
N SER A 279 -1.17 -9.88 -17.02
CA SER A 279 -2.54 -10.03 -16.52
C SER A 279 -3.07 -8.79 -15.76
N TYR A 280 -2.18 -7.87 -15.39
CA TYR A 280 -2.53 -6.62 -14.71
C TYR A 280 -3.10 -5.54 -15.63
N ASN A 281 -3.14 -5.78 -16.94
CA ASN A 281 -3.94 -4.93 -17.82
C ASN A 281 -5.45 -5.12 -17.49
N PRO A 282 -6.24 -4.03 -17.44
CA PRO A 282 -7.55 -4.02 -16.80
C PRO A 282 -8.69 -4.70 -17.56
N PHE A 283 -8.63 -4.79 -18.89
CA PHE A 283 -9.78 -5.17 -19.73
C PHE A 283 -9.80 -6.67 -20.05
N SER A 284 -8.80 -7.18 -20.77
CA SER A 284 -8.72 -8.61 -21.11
C SER A 284 -7.95 -9.44 -20.08
N ASN A 285 -7.44 -8.78 -19.03
CA ASN A 285 -6.43 -9.34 -18.12
C ASN A 285 -5.31 -10.03 -18.91
N SER A 286 -4.82 -9.34 -19.95
CA SER A 286 -3.75 -9.85 -20.79
C SER A 286 -2.93 -8.74 -21.45
N ILE A 287 -1.80 -9.14 -22.00
CA ILE A 287 -0.93 -8.33 -22.85
C ILE A 287 -1.65 -7.69 -24.04
N LYS A 288 -2.82 -8.22 -24.45
CA LYS A 288 -3.56 -7.75 -25.62
C LYS A 288 -4.28 -6.42 -25.40
N ASP A 289 -4.44 -5.94 -24.17
CA ASP A 289 -4.98 -4.58 -23.96
C ASP A 289 -4.08 -3.51 -24.58
N ARG A 290 -2.75 -3.72 -24.51
CA ARG A 290 -1.78 -2.84 -25.19
C ARG A 290 -2.03 -2.81 -26.70
N VAL A 291 -2.24 -3.99 -27.29
CA VAL A 291 -2.50 -4.14 -28.72
C VAL A 291 -3.83 -3.50 -29.08
N GLY A 292 -4.91 -3.82 -28.36
CA GLY A 292 -6.22 -3.25 -28.62
C GLY A 292 -6.25 -1.73 -28.55
N TRP A 293 -5.61 -1.16 -27.52
CA TRP A 293 -5.46 0.29 -27.38
C TRP A 293 -4.66 0.91 -28.52
N ALA A 294 -3.54 0.30 -28.88
CA ALA A 294 -2.69 0.81 -29.95
C ALA A 294 -3.36 0.76 -31.32
N LEU A 295 -4.06 -0.34 -31.64
CA LEU A 295 -4.77 -0.50 -32.90
C LEU A 295 -5.94 0.49 -33.03
N ILE A 296 -6.74 0.64 -31.96
CA ILE A 296 -7.86 1.60 -31.95
C ILE A 296 -7.35 3.04 -32.01
N SER A 297 -6.29 3.37 -31.25
CA SER A 297 -5.70 4.71 -31.27
C SER A 297 -5.15 5.06 -32.66
N ASP A 298 -4.42 4.13 -33.29
CA ASP A 298 -3.90 4.30 -34.65
C ASP A 298 -5.03 4.51 -35.67
N ALA A 299 -6.13 3.75 -35.58
CA ALA A 299 -7.28 3.93 -36.45
C ALA A 299 -8.04 5.25 -36.19
N LEU A 300 -8.12 5.72 -34.94
CA LEU A 300 -8.68 7.03 -34.61
C LEU A 300 -7.83 8.17 -35.20
N GLU A 301 -6.51 8.09 -35.02
CA GLU A 301 -5.56 9.10 -35.54
C GLU A 301 -5.63 9.20 -37.07
N ARG A 302 -5.86 8.08 -37.77
CA ARG A 302 -6.01 8.05 -39.24
C ARG A 302 -7.43 8.37 -39.74
N GLY A 303 -8.42 8.48 -38.84
CA GLY A 303 -9.83 8.63 -39.24
C GLY A 303 -10.42 7.37 -39.89
N GLU A 304 -9.83 6.21 -39.63
CA GLU A 304 -10.18 4.91 -40.22
C GLU A 304 -11.15 4.10 -39.36
N LEU A 305 -11.28 4.41 -38.05
CA LEU A 305 -12.20 3.71 -37.16
C LEU A 305 -13.67 3.99 -37.55
N LYS A 306 -14.43 2.93 -37.79
CA LYS A 306 -15.85 2.99 -38.15
C LYS A 306 -16.74 2.60 -36.95
N ASN A 307 -18.06 2.69 -37.14
CA ASN A 307 -19.05 2.36 -36.11
C ASN A 307 -19.03 0.88 -35.69
N VAL A 308 -18.51 0.00 -36.54
CA VAL A 308 -18.36 -1.43 -36.27
C VAL A 308 -16.92 -1.85 -36.56
N LEU A 309 -16.29 -2.43 -35.54
CA LEU A 309 -14.96 -3.00 -35.55
C LEU A 309 -15.04 -4.49 -35.88
N TYR A 310 -14.24 -4.94 -36.84
CA TYR A 310 -14.12 -6.33 -37.28
C TYR A 310 -12.72 -6.83 -36.90
N GLU A 311 -12.58 -8.03 -36.34
CA GLU A 311 -11.26 -8.62 -36.05
C GLU A 311 -11.28 -10.15 -36.01
N ALA A 312 -10.23 -10.78 -36.57
CA ALA A 312 -9.93 -12.19 -36.34
C ALA A 312 -9.14 -12.38 -35.04
N THR A 313 -9.61 -13.23 -34.13
CA THR A 313 -8.99 -13.37 -32.81
C THR A 313 -9.04 -14.78 -32.22
N SER A 314 -8.07 -15.06 -31.34
CA SER A 314 -7.99 -16.27 -30.51
C SER A 314 -8.47 -16.00 -29.06
N THR A 315 -9.43 -15.08 -28.88
CA THR A 315 -9.99 -14.59 -27.60
C THR A 315 -9.40 -13.28 -27.07
N ASN A 316 -8.17 -13.27 -26.54
CA ASN A 316 -7.67 -12.13 -25.72
C ASN A 316 -7.72 -10.77 -26.44
N THR A 317 -7.36 -10.74 -27.73
CA THR A 317 -7.46 -9.52 -28.54
C THR A 317 -8.92 -9.10 -28.75
N GLY A 318 -9.83 -10.06 -28.84
CA GLY A 318 -11.27 -9.78 -28.99
C GLY A 318 -11.84 -9.13 -27.74
N ILE A 319 -11.51 -9.66 -26.55
CA ILE A 319 -11.91 -9.08 -25.27
C ILE A 319 -11.34 -7.66 -25.14
N ALA A 320 -10.04 -7.48 -25.41
CA ALA A 320 -9.39 -6.17 -25.33
C ALA A 320 -10.03 -5.13 -26.27
N LEU A 321 -10.25 -5.51 -27.54
CA LEU A 321 -10.86 -4.64 -28.53
C LEU A 321 -12.32 -4.32 -28.19
N ALA A 322 -13.13 -5.31 -27.82
CA ALA A 322 -14.52 -5.11 -27.45
C ALA A 322 -14.65 -4.18 -26.22
N SER A 323 -13.84 -4.40 -25.18
CA SER A 323 -13.85 -3.53 -24.00
C SER A 323 -13.47 -2.09 -24.33
N ILE A 324 -12.42 -1.86 -25.13
CA ILE A 324 -11.96 -0.51 -25.48
C ILE A 324 -12.94 0.16 -26.46
N ALA A 325 -13.44 -0.56 -27.46
CA ALA A 325 -14.43 -0.07 -28.41
C ALA A 325 -15.73 0.37 -27.72
N ASN A 326 -16.17 -0.36 -26.68
CA ASN A 326 -17.33 0.03 -25.87
C ASN A 326 -17.16 1.40 -25.20
N THR A 327 -15.95 1.79 -24.80
CA THR A 327 -15.70 3.14 -24.24
C THR A 327 -15.88 4.26 -25.26
N LEU A 328 -15.86 3.92 -26.55
CA LEU A 328 -16.04 4.83 -27.68
C LEU A 328 -17.42 4.70 -28.34
N GLY A 329 -18.29 3.82 -27.84
CA GLY A 329 -19.58 3.52 -28.46
C GLY A 329 -19.48 2.75 -29.79
N VAL A 330 -18.33 2.11 -30.07
CA VAL A 330 -18.09 1.33 -31.28
C VAL A 330 -18.47 -0.14 -31.03
N LYS A 331 -19.29 -0.71 -31.91
CA LYS A 331 -19.68 -2.13 -31.84
C LYS A 331 -18.52 -3.02 -32.29
N SER A 332 -18.43 -4.23 -31.75
CA SER A 332 -17.40 -5.20 -32.15
C SER A 332 -18.03 -6.46 -32.73
N LYS A 333 -17.47 -6.92 -33.85
CA LYS A 333 -17.80 -8.18 -34.52
C LYS A 333 -16.53 -9.01 -34.69
N LEU A 334 -16.48 -10.15 -34.03
CA LEU A 334 -15.28 -10.94 -33.82
C LEU A 334 -15.39 -12.29 -34.52
N PHE A 335 -14.35 -12.65 -35.26
CA PHE A 335 -14.27 -13.91 -35.97
C PHE A 335 -13.28 -14.83 -35.25
N ILE A 336 -13.79 -15.95 -34.75
CA ILE A 336 -13.05 -16.87 -33.89
C ILE A 336 -12.96 -18.25 -34.56
N PRO A 337 -11.78 -18.88 -34.64
CA PRO A 337 -11.65 -20.25 -35.12
C PRO A 337 -12.49 -21.23 -34.27
N GLY A 338 -13.13 -22.20 -34.92
CA GLY A 338 -13.96 -23.21 -34.25
C GLY A 338 -13.20 -24.04 -33.21
N ALA A 339 -11.88 -24.17 -33.36
CA ALA A 339 -11.00 -24.89 -32.43
C ALA A 339 -10.68 -24.15 -31.12
N VAL A 340 -10.99 -22.85 -31.01
CA VAL A 340 -10.78 -22.07 -29.78
C VAL A 340 -11.85 -22.41 -28.74
N GLN A 341 -11.51 -22.36 -27.45
CA GLN A 341 -12.42 -22.70 -26.34
C GLN A 341 -13.70 -21.87 -26.39
N LYS A 342 -14.81 -22.45 -25.90
CA LYS A 342 -16.11 -21.76 -25.85
C LYS A 342 -16.31 -20.93 -24.59
N THR A 343 -15.57 -21.20 -23.51
CA THR A 343 -15.64 -20.38 -22.27
C THR A 343 -15.44 -18.91 -22.52
N SER A 344 -14.64 -18.54 -23.53
CA SER A 344 -14.42 -17.13 -23.85
C SER A 344 -15.62 -16.41 -24.44
N ASP A 345 -16.56 -17.15 -25.04
CA ASP A 345 -17.75 -16.55 -25.66
C ASP A 345 -18.62 -15.88 -24.60
N VAL A 346 -18.67 -16.45 -23.39
CA VAL A 346 -19.38 -15.86 -22.24
C VAL A 346 -18.90 -14.43 -21.96
N TYR A 347 -17.58 -14.19 -21.98
CA TYR A 347 -17.04 -12.85 -21.74
C TYR A 347 -17.34 -11.89 -22.91
N LEU A 348 -17.33 -12.39 -24.15
CA LEU A 348 -17.61 -11.59 -25.33
C LEU A 348 -19.09 -11.20 -25.43
N ASP A 349 -19.99 -12.11 -25.07
CA ASP A 349 -21.43 -11.87 -24.97
C ASP A 349 -21.75 -10.81 -23.91
N VAL A 350 -21.10 -10.89 -22.74
CA VAL A 350 -21.20 -9.86 -21.67
C VAL A 350 -20.72 -8.51 -22.17
N LEU A 351 -19.67 -8.48 -23.00
CA LEU A 351 -19.15 -7.26 -23.63
C LEU A 351 -20.01 -6.79 -24.80
N GLY A 352 -21.06 -7.53 -25.19
CA GLY A 352 -21.94 -7.18 -26.31
C GLY A 352 -21.27 -7.32 -27.68
N ALA A 353 -20.21 -8.12 -27.79
CA ALA A 353 -19.56 -8.39 -29.07
C ALA A 353 -20.35 -9.45 -29.87
N GLU A 354 -20.52 -9.22 -31.17
CA GLU A 354 -21.07 -10.25 -32.07
C GLU A 354 -19.96 -11.25 -32.39
N VAL A 355 -20.15 -12.52 -32.03
CA VAL A 355 -19.13 -13.57 -32.26
C VAL A 355 -19.56 -14.49 -33.41
N ILE A 356 -18.71 -14.60 -34.43
CA ILE A 356 -18.85 -15.55 -35.52
C ILE A 356 -17.75 -16.60 -35.40
N ARG A 357 -18.15 -17.87 -35.26
CA ARG A 357 -17.20 -18.99 -35.28
C ARG A 357 -17.03 -19.53 -36.70
N LEU A 358 -15.79 -19.58 -37.16
CA LEU A 358 -15.44 -20.05 -38.50
C LEU A 358 -14.85 -21.47 -38.43
N PRO A 359 -15.10 -22.34 -39.43
CA PRO A 359 -14.56 -23.70 -39.48
C PRO A 359 -13.08 -23.72 -39.91
N VAL A 360 -12.26 -22.88 -39.29
CA VAL A 360 -10.81 -22.74 -39.52
C VAL A 360 -10.04 -23.19 -38.29
N GLY A 361 -8.79 -23.62 -38.47
CA GLY A 361 -7.92 -24.10 -37.40
C GLY A 361 -7.13 -22.99 -36.73
N LEU A 362 -6.69 -22.01 -37.51
CA LEU A 362 -5.87 -20.89 -37.05
C LEU A 362 -6.58 -19.54 -37.25
N THR A 363 -6.31 -18.58 -36.36
CA THR A 363 -6.88 -17.22 -36.48
C THR A 363 -6.48 -16.51 -37.77
N VAL A 364 -5.27 -16.75 -38.27
CA VAL A 364 -4.77 -16.12 -39.50
C VAL A 364 -5.51 -16.58 -40.76
N GLU A 365 -6.14 -17.76 -40.74
CA GLU A 365 -6.95 -18.29 -41.85
C GLU A 365 -8.28 -17.53 -42.01
N ALA A 366 -8.69 -16.75 -41.01
CA ALA A 366 -9.91 -15.96 -41.06
C ALA A 366 -9.73 -14.58 -41.71
N LEU A 367 -8.50 -14.10 -41.91
CA LEU A 367 -8.23 -12.69 -42.23
C LEU A 367 -8.92 -12.20 -43.50
N GLU A 368 -8.87 -12.97 -44.59
CA GLU A 368 -9.51 -12.61 -45.86
C GLU A 368 -11.04 -12.51 -45.73
N ILE A 369 -11.65 -13.37 -44.90
CA ILE A 369 -13.08 -13.36 -44.63
C ILE A 369 -13.44 -12.10 -43.82
N VAL A 370 -12.64 -11.76 -42.81
CA VAL A 370 -12.86 -10.56 -42.00
C VAL A 370 -12.73 -9.28 -42.84
N ASP A 371 -11.72 -9.22 -43.72
CA ASP A 371 -11.53 -8.10 -44.65
C ASP A 371 -12.73 -7.93 -45.59
N ALA A 372 -13.22 -9.03 -46.17
CA ALA A 372 -14.38 -9.01 -47.06
C ALA A 372 -15.65 -8.55 -46.32
N GLU A 373 -15.90 -9.08 -45.13
CA GLU A 373 -17.06 -8.73 -44.28
C GLU A 373 -17.03 -7.27 -43.84
N ALA A 374 -15.86 -6.78 -43.38
CA ALA A 374 -15.67 -5.39 -42.98
C ALA A 374 -15.95 -4.45 -44.17
N LYS A 375 -15.40 -4.75 -45.34
CA LYS A 375 -15.59 -3.95 -46.56
C LYS A 375 -17.05 -3.96 -47.03
N ALA A 376 -17.71 -5.10 -47.02
CA ALA A 376 -19.10 -5.24 -47.46
C ALA A 376 -20.08 -4.42 -46.59
N HIS A 377 -19.79 -4.30 -45.28
CA HIS A 377 -20.67 -3.63 -44.33
C HIS A 377 -20.15 -2.25 -43.86
N GLY A 378 -19.09 -1.72 -44.49
CA GLY A 378 -18.53 -0.41 -44.14
C GLY A 378 -17.91 -0.33 -42.74
N GLY A 379 -17.41 -1.45 -42.22
CA GLY A 379 -16.70 -1.54 -40.95
C GLY A 379 -15.19 -1.34 -41.07
N SER A 380 -14.51 -1.28 -39.94
CA SER A 380 -13.04 -1.21 -39.86
C SER A 380 -12.47 -2.54 -39.40
N HIS A 381 -11.51 -3.11 -40.15
CA HIS A 381 -10.69 -4.23 -39.71
C HIS A 381 -9.30 -3.71 -39.29
N LEU A 382 -8.91 -3.92 -38.03
CA LEU A 382 -7.66 -3.37 -37.50
C LEU A 382 -6.45 -4.27 -37.75
N ASN A 383 -6.69 -5.57 -37.94
CA ASN A 383 -5.73 -6.60 -38.32
C ASN A 383 -4.49 -6.62 -37.42
N GLN A 384 -4.62 -7.29 -36.27
CA GLN A 384 -3.53 -7.39 -35.27
C GLN A 384 -2.24 -8.06 -35.79
N PHE A 385 -2.31 -8.80 -36.90
CA PHE A 385 -1.18 -9.53 -37.47
C PHE A 385 -0.34 -8.64 -38.39
N GLU A 386 -0.97 -7.68 -39.05
CA GLU A 386 -0.33 -6.80 -40.03
C GLU A 386 -0.14 -5.35 -39.56
N ASN A 387 -0.92 -4.85 -38.60
CA ASN A 387 -0.80 -3.46 -38.17
C ASN A 387 0.41 -3.23 -37.25
N ASP A 388 1.35 -2.39 -37.69
CA ASP A 388 2.59 -2.06 -36.97
C ASP A 388 2.39 -1.37 -35.62
N ALA A 389 1.19 -0.84 -35.33
CA ALA A 389 0.86 -0.32 -34.01
C ALA A 389 1.03 -1.39 -32.90
N ASN A 390 0.81 -2.67 -33.21
CA ASN A 390 1.08 -3.80 -32.32
C ASN A 390 2.57 -3.89 -31.92
N PHE A 391 3.48 -3.87 -32.89
CA PHE A 391 4.92 -3.87 -32.59
C PHE A 391 5.35 -2.59 -31.86
N LYS A 392 4.88 -1.42 -32.33
CA LYS A 392 5.24 -0.11 -31.77
C LYS A 392 4.84 0.02 -30.30
N VAL A 393 3.67 -0.45 -29.88
CA VAL A 393 3.23 -0.33 -28.48
C VAL A 393 4.09 -1.17 -27.56
N HIS A 394 4.48 -2.38 -27.97
CA HIS A 394 5.37 -3.21 -27.16
C HIS A 394 6.80 -2.66 -27.12
N LEU A 395 7.27 -1.99 -28.17
CA LEU A 395 8.58 -1.33 -28.17
C LEU A 395 8.57 -0.11 -27.24
N LYS A 396 7.53 0.71 -27.33
CA LYS A 396 7.35 1.94 -26.53
C LYS A 396 7.16 1.64 -25.03
N TYR A 397 6.43 0.56 -24.73
CA TYR A 397 6.04 0.22 -23.37
C TYR A 397 6.68 -1.09 -22.92
N THR A 398 6.15 -2.27 -23.28
CA THR A 398 6.57 -3.56 -22.70
C THR A 398 8.08 -3.77 -22.63
N ALA A 399 8.82 -3.52 -23.71
CA ALA A 399 10.28 -3.68 -23.75
C ALA A 399 11.00 -2.66 -22.85
N ARG A 400 10.61 -1.38 -22.96
CA ARG A 400 11.16 -0.30 -22.11
C ARG A 400 10.87 -0.52 -20.63
N GLU A 401 9.65 -0.95 -20.29
CA GLU A 401 9.23 -1.24 -18.93
C GLU A 401 10.09 -2.34 -18.30
N ILE A 402 10.35 -3.44 -19.01
CA ILE A 402 11.21 -4.51 -18.49
C ILE A 402 12.61 -3.96 -18.15
N ASP A 403 13.18 -3.14 -19.04
CA ASP A 403 14.51 -2.56 -18.85
C ASP A 403 14.55 -1.56 -17.67
N GLU A 404 13.58 -0.63 -17.61
CA GLU A 404 13.47 0.35 -16.52
C GLU A 404 13.22 -0.32 -15.17
N GLN A 405 12.37 -1.36 -15.13
CA GLN A 405 12.08 -2.12 -13.92
C GLN A 405 13.34 -2.84 -13.40
N LEU A 406 14.10 -3.51 -14.29
CA LEU A 406 15.36 -4.15 -13.89
C LEU A 406 16.43 -3.14 -13.48
N LYS A 407 16.53 -2.01 -14.21
CA LYS A 407 17.47 -0.93 -13.89
C LYS A 407 17.20 -0.32 -12.51
N SER A 408 15.94 -0.21 -12.08
CA SER A 408 15.61 0.27 -10.73
C SER A 408 16.16 -0.63 -9.61
N LEU A 409 16.50 -1.88 -9.94
CA LEU A 409 17.12 -2.86 -9.07
C LEU A 409 18.64 -2.99 -9.30
N GLY A 410 19.22 -2.21 -10.22
CA GLY A 410 20.61 -2.36 -10.63
C GLY A 410 20.91 -3.64 -11.40
N LEU A 411 19.91 -4.22 -12.08
CA LEU A 411 20.02 -5.49 -12.80
C LEU A 411 19.98 -5.30 -14.33
N GLN A 412 20.69 -6.18 -15.05
CA GLN A 412 20.61 -6.34 -16.51
C GLN A 412 20.20 -7.79 -16.81
N PRO A 413 19.23 -8.05 -17.71
CA PRO A 413 18.82 -9.42 -17.98
C PRO A 413 19.86 -10.15 -18.83
N THR A 414 20.11 -11.42 -18.48
CA THR A 414 20.91 -12.33 -19.31
C THR A 414 20.05 -13.12 -20.29
N CYS A 415 18.75 -13.28 -20.00
CA CYS A 415 17.83 -14.03 -20.85
C CYS A 415 16.38 -13.53 -20.67
N ILE A 416 15.65 -13.35 -21.77
CA ILE A 416 14.23 -13.03 -21.79
C ILE A 416 13.49 -14.10 -22.60
N ILE A 417 12.44 -14.67 -22.03
CA ILE A 417 11.69 -15.79 -22.57
C ILE A 417 10.21 -15.40 -22.69
N GLY A 418 9.60 -15.63 -23.84
CA GLY A 418 8.18 -15.38 -24.05
C GLY A 418 7.57 -16.15 -25.22
N GLY A 419 6.25 -16.31 -25.17
CA GLY A 419 5.47 -17.05 -26.16
C GLY A 419 5.27 -16.29 -27.47
N LEU A 420 5.23 -17.00 -28.60
CA LEU A 420 5.06 -16.40 -29.93
C LEU A 420 3.63 -16.55 -30.43
N GLY A 421 2.87 -15.44 -30.51
CA GLY A 421 1.53 -15.39 -31.12
C GLY A 421 1.55 -14.60 -32.43
N THR A 422 1.21 -13.31 -32.37
CA THR A 422 1.42 -12.37 -33.49
C THR A 422 2.89 -12.02 -33.73
N SER A 423 3.80 -12.45 -32.83
CA SER A 423 5.20 -12.03 -32.66
C SER A 423 5.41 -10.58 -32.18
N GLY A 424 4.38 -9.74 -32.08
CA GLY A 424 4.53 -8.31 -31.79
C GLY A 424 5.35 -8.00 -30.53
N HIS A 425 4.95 -8.55 -29.37
CA HIS A 425 5.64 -8.27 -28.11
C HIS A 425 7.07 -8.82 -28.06
N MET A 426 7.28 -10.10 -28.39
CA MET A 426 8.62 -10.68 -28.33
C MET A 426 9.55 -10.10 -29.38
N SER A 427 9.05 -9.71 -30.55
CA SER A 427 9.89 -9.04 -31.55
C SER A 427 10.29 -7.64 -31.09
N ALA A 428 9.38 -6.89 -30.48
CA ALA A 428 9.72 -5.58 -29.92
C ALA A 428 10.73 -5.68 -28.77
N ILE A 429 10.56 -6.67 -27.88
CA ILE A 429 11.53 -6.98 -26.82
C ILE A 429 12.88 -7.37 -27.44
N ALA A 430 12.89 -8.28 -28.42
CA ALA A 430 14.10 -8.71 -29.10
C ALA A 430 14.84 -7.51 -29.70
N PHE A 431 14.13 -6.68 -30.47
CA PHE A 431 14.68 -5.48 -31.09
C PHE A 431 15.30 -4.54 -30.06
N TYR A 432 14.56 -4.20 -28.99
CA TYR A 432 15.05 -3.30 -27.94
C TYR A 432 16.31 -3.84 -27.26
N PHE A 433 16.25 -5.07 -26.75
CA PHE A 433 17.32 -5.64 -25.93
C PHE A 433 18.55 -6.01 -26.76
N LYS A 434 18.38 -6.53 -27.98
CA LYS A 434 19.52 -6.78 -28.88
C LYS A 434 20.17 -5.49 -29.37
N SER A 435 19.39 -4.42 -29.61
CA SER A 435 19.97 -3.12 -29.97
C SER A 435 20.78 -2.50 -28.84
N LYS A 436 20.36 -2.72 -27.59
CA LYS A 436 20.99 -2.10 -26.42
C LYS A 436 22.14 -2.92 -25.83
N TYR A 437 22.01 -4.24 -25.79
CA TYR A 437 22.92 -5.14 -25.07
C TYR A 437 23.54 -6.23 -25.97
N GLY A 438 23.23 -6.27 -27.26
CA GLY A 438 23.85 -7.22 -28.20
C GLY A 438 23.69 -8.68 -27.80
N ASP A 439 24.81 -9.38 -27.65
CA ASP A 439 24.86 -10.81 -27.27
C ASP A 439 24.87 -11.06 -25.76
N ASP A 440 24.95 -10.01 -24.93
CA ASP A 440 24.91 -10.15 -23.46
C ASP A 440 23.53 -10.57 -22.95
N VAL A 441 22.50 -10.44 -23.80
CA VAL A 441 21.13 -10.87 -23.51
C VAL A 441 20.65 -11.87 -24.56
N LYS A 442 20.16 -13.02 -24.09
CA LYS A 442 19.48 -14.00 -24.94
C LYS A 442 17.99 -13.71 -25.03
N ILE A 443 17.41 -13.91 -26.20
CA ILE A 443 15.99 -13.78 -26.47
C ILE A 443 15.46 -15.12 -26.99
N ILE A 444 14.54 -15.70 -26.23
CA ILE A 444 14.03 -17.05 -26.45
C ILE A 444 12.54 -16.99 -26.76
N GLY A 445 12.18 -17.52 -27.92
CA GLY A 445 10.79 -17.69 -28.33
C GLY A 445 10.25 -19.03 -27.85
N VAL A 446 8.97 -19.09 -27.51
CA VAL A 446 8.29 -20.34 -27.15
C VAL A 446 7.11 -20.56 -28.08
N GLN A 447 7.01 -21.76 -28.64
CA GLN A 447 5.91 -22.15 -29.52
C GLN A 447 5.37 -23.54 -29.14
N PRO A 448 4.14 -23.89 -29.57
CA PRO A 448 3.64 -25.25 -29.42
C PRO A 448 4.49 -26.26 -30.19
N ALA A 449 4.73 -27.43 -29.61
CA ALA A 449 5.34 -28.57 -30.32
C ALA A 449 4.48 -28.98 -31.55
N PRO A 450 5.03 -29.75 -32.51
CA PRO A 450 4.27 -30.17 -33.68
C PRO A 450 2.97 -30.87 -33.28
N ASN A 451 1.85 -30.47 -33.92
CA ASN A 451 0.49 -30.97 -33.66
C ASN A 451 -0.10 -30.63 -32.28
N GLU A 452 0.55 -29.78 -31.49
CA GLU A 452 0.04 -29.30 -30.20
C GLU A 452 -0.63 -27.93 -30.34
N VAL A 453 -1.61 -27.66 -29.49
CA VAL A 453 -2.29 -26.35 -29.41
C VAL A 453 -2.12 -25.79 -28.01
N ILE A 454 -1.48 -24.62 -27.91
CA ILE A 454 -1.40 -23.86 -26.67
C ILE A 454 -2.07 -22.51 -26.90
N PRO A 455 -3.17 -22.19 -26.19
CA PRO A 455 -3.92 -20.96 -26.42
C PRO A 455 -3.06 -19.70 -26.35
N GLY A 456 -3.20 -18.84 -27.37
CA GLY A 456 -2.53 -17.55 -27.46
C GLY A 456 -1.15 -17.55 -28.11
N ILE A 457 -0.57 -18.72 -28.42
CA ILE A 457 0.69 -18.86 -29.15
C ILE A 457 0.53 -19.80 -30.36
N ARG A 458 1.43 -19.68 -31.34
CA ARG A 458 1.44 -20.46 -32.59
C ARG A 458 2.87 -20.70 -33.06
N ARG A 459 3.00 -21.64 -33.98
CA ARG A 459 4.26 -22.02 -34.60
C ARG A 459 4.76 -20.96 -35.59
N THR A 460 6.06 -20.71 -35.61
CA THR A 460 6.68 -19.67 -36.45
C THR A 460 6.53 -19.91 -37.94
N GLU A 461 6.44 -21.18 -38.35
CA GLU A 461 6.22 -21.63 -39.72
C GLU A 461 4.86 -21.18 -40.28
N THR A 462 3.92 -20.76 -39.42
CA THR A 462 2.62 -20.21 -39.82
C THR A 462 2.67 -18.73 -40.25
N GLY A 463 3.86 -18.13 -40.33
CA GLY A 463 4.10 -16.78 -40.85
C GLY A 463 3.82 -15.67 -39.82
N MET A 464 4.86 -14.94 -39.40
CA MET A 464 4.77 -13.85 -38.42
C MET A 464 5.48 -12.59 -38.92
N LYS A 465 4.75 -11.46 -39.05
CA LYS A 465 5.24 -10.23 -39.66
C LYS A 465 6.52 -9.67 -39.02
N TRP A 466 6.65 -9.63 -37.70
CA TRP A 466 7.80 -8.96 -37.08
C TRP A 466 8.97 -9.89 -36.76
N LEU A 467 8.71 -11.21 -36.74
CA LEU A 467 9.70 -12.22 -36.39
C LEU A 467 10.96 -12.14 -37.27
N HIS A 468 10.79 -11.91 -38.58
CA HIS A 468 11.91 -11.86 -39.54
C HIS A 468 12.76 -10.58 -39.45
N ARG A 469 12.32 -9.57 -38.66
CA ARG A 469 13.04 -8.30 -38.49
C ARG A 469 14.02 -8.31 -37.32
N VAL A 470 14.05 -9.40 -36.56
CA VAL A 470 14.77 -9.49 -35.29
C VAL A 470 15.46 -10.84 -35.15
N ARG A 471 16.42 -10.92 -34.25
CA ARG A 471 17.14 -12.16 -33.94
C ARG A 471 16.64 -12.74 -32.62
N PHE A 472 16.11 -13.95 -32.70
CA PHE A 472 15.94 -14.85 -31.55
C PHE A 472 17.15 -15.76 -31.47
N ASP A 473 17.64 -16.03 -30.26
CA ASP A 473 18.77 -16.94 -30.04
C ASP A 473 18.33 -18.40 -30.09
N GLU A 474 17.07 -18.68 -29.71
CA GLU A 474 16.49 -20.02 -29.74
C GLU A 474 14.95 -19.93 -29.79
N ILE A 475 14.31 -20.95 -30.37
CA ILE A 475 12.86 -21.16 -30.31
C ILE A 475 12.62 -22.55 -29.73
N VAL A 476 11.91 -22.62 -28.60
CA VAL A 476 11.70 -23.85 -27.84
C VAL A 476 10.29 -24.38 -28.09
N ASP A 477 10.21 -25.66 -28.47
CA ASP A 477 8.96 -26.40 -28.59
C ASP A 477 8.48 -26.91 -27.21
N VAL A 478 7.21 -26.68 -26.93
CA VAL A 478 6.54 -27.09 -25.69
C VAL A 478 5.19 -27.71 -25.99
N THR A 479 4.88 -28.84 -25.36
CA THR A 479 3.58 -29.52 -25.47
C THR A 479 2.51 -28.87 -24.59
N GLN A 480 1.23 -29.11 -24.86
CA GLN A 480 0.15 -28.59 -24.00
C GLN A 480 0.25 -29.13 -22.57
N SER A 481 0.60 -30.41 -22.40
CA SER A 481 0.80 -31.03 -21.08
C SER A 481 1.92 -30.33 -20.29
N GLU A 482 3.07 -30.10 -20.92
CA GLU A 482 4.20 -29.37 -20.33
C GLU A 482 3.82 -27.93 -19.94
N ALA A 483 2.99 -27.27 -20.74
CA ALA A 483 2.48 -25.95 -20.42
C ALA A 483 1.60 -25.99 -19.16
N ILE A 484 0.68 -26.95 -19.05
CA ILE A 484 -0.18 -27.15 -17.87
C ILE A 484 0.68 -27.45 -16.63
N GLU A 485 1.72 -28.28 -16.75
CA GLU A 485 2.66 -28.55 -15.66
C GLU A 485 3.39 -27.29 -15.20
N GLY A 486 3.80 -26.43 -16.14
CA GLY A 486 4.36 -25.11 -15.85
C GLY A 486 3.41 -24.24 -15.04
N VAL A 487 2.11 -24.21 -15.41
CA VAL A 487 1.08 -23.49 -14.64
C VAL A 487 0.97 -24.06 -13.22
N ILE A 488 0.81 -25.37 -13.09
CA ILE A 488 0.63 -26.05 -11.79
C ILE A 488 1.82 -25.76 -10.86
N LYS A 489 3.05 -25.76 -11.41
CA LYS A 489 4.25 -25.48 -10.62
C LYS A 489 4.24 -24.06 -10.05
N ILE A 490 3.94 -23.06 -10.86
CA ILE A 490 3.89 -21.66 -10.38
C ILE A 490 2.72 -21.48 -9.40
N ALA A 491 1.55 -22.04 -9.69
CA ALA A 491 0.41 -21.95 -8.79
C ALA A 491 0.71 -22.53 -7.40
N ARG A 492 1.36 -23.70 -7.33
CA ARG A 492 1.66 -24.39 -6.06
C ARG A 492 2.82 -23.79 -5.28
N ASN A 493 3.82 -23.20 -5.96
CA ASN A 493 5.02 -22.70 -5.29
C ASN A 493 5.06 -21.18 -5.11
N GLU A 494 4.28 -20.42 -5.89
CA GLU A 494 4.23 -18.95 -5.82
C GLU A 494 2.84 -18.42 -5.48
N GLY A 495 1.79 -19.26 -5.55
CA GLY A 495 0.40 -18.82 -5.37
C GLY A 495 -0.17 -18.04 -6.56
N LEU A 496 0.55 -17.99 -7.70
CA LEU A 496 0.12 -17.27 -8.90
C LEU A 496 -0.48 -18.24 -9.93
N LEU A 497 -1.76 -18.05 -10.26
CA LEU A 497 -2.43 -18.83 -11.30
C LEU A 497 -2.21 -18.19 -12.68
N ILE A 498 -1.17 -18.62 -13.37
CA ILE A 498 -0.73 -18.07 -14.66
C ILE A 498 -1.44 -18.73 -15.86
N GLY A 499 -1.51 -18.05 -17.00
CA GLY A 499 -2.10 -18.59 -18.23
C GLY A 499 -1.28 -19.72 -18.87
N LEU A 500 -1.88 -20.45 -19.83
CA LEU A 500 -1.23 -21.61 -20.47
C LEU A 500 0.03 -21.23 -21.25
N SER A 501 0.01 -20.12 -21.99
CA SER A 501 1.20 -19.63 -22.68
C SER A 501 2.33 -19.26 -21.72
N ALA A 502 2.00 -18.75 -20.53
CA ALA A 502 2.97 -18.50 -19.46
C ALA A 502 3.52 -19.81 -18.87
N GLY A 503 2.68 -20.83 -18.70
CA GLY A 503 3.11 -22.18 -18.33
C GLY A 503 4.10 -22.78 -19.32
N ALA A 504 3.87 -22.57 -20.63
CA ALA A 504 4.82 -22.97 -21.67
C ALA A 504 6.17 -22.24 -21.54
N VAL A 505 6.14 -20.93 -21.24
CA VAL A 505 7.36 -20.14 -20.96
C VAL A 505 8.11 -20.67 -19.74
N VAL A 506 7.42 -21.07 -18.68
CA VAL A 506 8.03 -21.69 -17.50
C VAL A 506 8.68 -23.03 -17.83
N ASN A 507 8.05 -23.85 -18.67
CA ASN A 507 8.62 -25.13 -19.10
C ASN A 507 9.85 -24.91 -20.00
N ALA A 508 9.77 -23.99 -20.97
CA ALA A 508 10.92 -23.60 -21.80
C ALA A 508 12.09 -23.10 -20.94
N PHE A 509 11.82 -22.25 -19.94
CA PHE A 509 12.82 -21.83 -18.96
C PHE A 509 13.49 -23.04 -18.28
N GLN A 510 12.73 -24.04 -17.85
CA GLN A 510 13.31 -25.22 -17.19
C GLN A 510 14.22 -26.04 -18.11
N LYS A 511 13.91 -26.08 -19.40
CA LYS A 511 14.73 -26.78 -20.40
C LYS A 511 16.09 -26.09 -20.62
N ILE A 512 16.15 -24.75 -20.54
CA ILE A 512 17.33 -23.98 -20.95
C ILE A 512 18.10 -23.28 -19.82
N ALA A 513 17.49 -23.13 -18.65
CA ALA A 513 18.06 -22.30 -17.59
C ALA A 513 19.34 -22.92 -17.01
N LYS A 514 20.35 -22.08 -16.85
CA LYS A 514 21.60 -22.41 -16.17
C LYS A 514 21.55 -21.98 -14.70
N ASP A 515 22.53 -22.39 -13.91
CA ASP A 515 22.60 -22.06 -12.47
C ASP A 515 22.90 -20.60 -12.16
N LYS A 516 23.29 -19.81 -13.17
CA LYS A 516 23.55 -18.37 -13.07
C LYS A 516 22.72 -17.57 -14.06
N GLY A 517 22.43 -16.31 -13.69
CA GLY A 517 21.88 -15.31 -14.59
C GLY A 517 20.62 -14.62 -14.09
N ILE A 518 20.17 -13.62 -14.85
CA ILE A 518 18.98 -12.82 -14.58
C ILE A 518 17.99 -13.10 -15.70
N TYR A 519 16.92 -13.83 -15.38
CA TYR A 519 15.92 -14.28 -16.35
C TYR A 519 14.64 -13.47 -16.22
N VAL A 520 14.04 -13.08 -17.34
CA VAL A 520 12.70 -12.49 -17.39
C VAL A 520 11.77 -13.41 -18.18
N LEU A 521 10.68 -13.82 -17.56
CA LEU A 521 9.61 -14.60 -18.17
C LEU A 521 8.42 -13.68 -18.43
N VAL A 522 7.97 -13.56 -19.67
CA VAL A 522 6.79 -12.75 -20.02
C VAL A 522 5.54 -13.61 -19.84
N PHE A 523 4.69 -13.26 -18.88
CA PHE A 523 3.43 -13.97 -18.59
C PHE A 523 2.27 -13.20 -19.20
N PRO A 524 1.71 -13.65 -20.35
CA PRO A 524 0.79 -12.83 -21.12
C PRO A 524 -0.55 -12.60 -20.44
N ASP A 525 -1.02 -13.54 -19.61
CA ASP A 525 -2.32 -13.49 -18.98
C ASP A 525 -2.49 -14.46 -17.79
N SER A 526 -3.73 -14.55 -17.29
CA SER A 526 -4.11 -15.31 -16.10
C SER A 526 -4.72 -16.68 -16.42
N GLY A 527 -4.48 -17.64 -15.52
CA GLY A 527 -4.98 -19.01 -15.62
C GLY A 527 -6.49 -19.14 -15.43
N TYR A 528 -7.16 -18.16 -14.80
CA TYR A 528 -8.62 -18.23 -14.57
C TYR A 528 -9.45 -18.40 -15.85
N LYS A 529 -8.89 -18.01 -17.02
CA LYS A 529 -9.54 -18.15 -18.33
C LYS A 529 -9.47 -19.56 -18.92
N TYR A 530 -8.71 -20.46 -18.30
CA TYR A 530 -8.37 -21.78 -18.85
C TYR A 530 -8.91 -22.93 -18.00
N ALA A 531 -10.02 -22.71 -17.29
CA ALA A 531 -10.62 -23.71 -16.40
C ALA A 531 -10.91 -25.04 -17.10
N GLU A 532 -11.43 -25.04 -18.34
CA GLU A 532 -11.69 -26.27 -19.13
C GLU A 532 -10.44 -27.13 -19.33
N TYR A 533 -9.27 -26.50 -19.53
CA TYR A 533 -8.01 -27.24 -19.69
C TYR A 533 -7.57 -27.90 -18.40
N PHE A 534 -7.71 -27.20 -17.28
CA PHE A 534 -7.36 -27.75 -15.97
C PHE A 534 -8.34 -28.84 -15.57
N GLU A 535 -9.63 -28.65 -15.82
CA GLU A 535 -10.66 -29.67 -15.60
C GLU A 535 -10.32 -30.95 -16.36
N LYS A 536 -10.10 -30.86 -17.67
CA LYS A 536 -9.72 -32.02 -18.49
C LYS A 536 -8.48 -32.73 -17.96
N HIS A 537 -7.41 -31.97 -17.66
CA HIS A 537 -6.15 -32.53 -17.15
C HIS A 537 -6.31 -33.24 -15.80
N PHE A 538 -7.08 -32.68 -14.87
CA PHE A 538 -7.31 -33.31 -13.56
C PHE A 538 -8.34 -34.43 -13.62
N PHE A 539 -9.29 -34.38 -14.56
CA PHE A 539 -10.23 -35.48 -14.81
C PHE A 539 -9.51 -36.71 -15.36
N GLU A 540 -8.63 -36.54 -16.34
CA GLU A 540 -7.82 -37.64 -16.91
C GLU A 540 -6.83 -38.28 -15.92
N LYS A 541 -6.52 -37.59 -14.81
CA LYS A 541 -5.62 -38.08 -13.75
C LYS A 541 -6.34 -38.73 -12.56
N ARG A 542 -7.67 -38.63 -12.47
CA ARG A 542 -8.49 -39.32 -11.47
C ARG A 542 -8.92 -40.67 -12.02
#